data_AF-A0A0D9VD69-F1
#
_entry.id   AF-A0A0D9VD69-F1
#
_cell.length_a   1.000
_cell.length_b   1.000
_cell.length_c   1.000
_cell.angle_alpha   90.00
_cell.angle_beta   90.00
_cell.angle_gamma   90.00
#
_symmetry.space_group_name_H-M   'P 1'
#
loop_
_entity.id
_entity.type
_entity.pdbx_description
1 polymer ?
#
loop_
_entity_poly.entity_id
_entity_poly.type
_entity_poly.pdbx_seq_one_letter_code
_entity_poly.pdbx_strand_id
1 'polypeptide(L)'
;MGLAHCLDTVWPTASVFISHDQVKSLSRPYARVDRRGLKSTMVNRCIAHGVKFHKAKVTNVNHGDASSVVICDDGTAIPATVVLDATGFSRSLVRYGEPYNPGYQVAYGVLAEVDGHPFDLDKMLFMDWRDAHLKEGSAIWERNRRVPTFLYAMPFSPTRIFLEETSLVARPGLAMDDIQERMAARLRHLGIRVQSVEEDERCVIPMGGPLPVLPQRVVGIGGTAGMVHPSTGYMVARTLATAPIVADAIVQYLNSGGGEFGGDALSAEVWRQLWPKERRRQREFFCFGMDILLKLDLVGTRRFFDAFFDLEPHYWHGFLSSRLFLPELVMFGLSLFANASNSSRLEIMAKGTVPLARMIGNLIQDRDR
;
A
#
# COMPACT_ATOMS: atom_id res chain seq x y z
N MET A 1 10.81 -17.07 4.28
CA MET A 1 10.09 -16.54 5.46
C MET A 1 9.37 -17.61 6.27
N GLY A 2 8.95 -18.75 5.69
CA GLY A 2 8.28 -19.83 6.44
C GLY A 2 6.96 -19.36 7.06
N LEU A 3 6.11 -18.72 6.24
CA LEU A 3 4.83 -18.11 6.66
C LEU A 3 3.65 -18.64 5.82
N ALA A 4 3.84 -19.74 5.09
CA ALA A 4 2.78 -20.32 4.27
C ALA A 4 1.58 -20.76 5.11
N HIS A 5 1.80 -21.17 6.36
CA HIS A 5 0.77 -21.49 7.34
C HIS A 5 -0.03 -20.28 7.85
N CYS A 6 0.38 -19.05 7.48
CA CYS A 6 -0.35 -17.82 7.78
C CYS A 6 -1.27 -17.38 6.64
N LEU A 7 -1.43 -18.21 5.59
CA LEU A 7 -2.36 -17.96 4.50
C LEU A 7 -3.70 -18.63 4.83
N ASP A 8 -4.78 -17.88 4.67
CA ASP A 8 -6.15 -18.35 4.90
C ASP A 8 -6.65 -19.12 3.67
N THR A 9 -6.54 -18.52 2.49
CA THR A 9 -6.96 -19.13 1.22
C THR A 9 -6.07 -18.62 0.09
N VAL A 10 -5.84 -19.48 -0.91
CA VAL A 10 -5.07 -19.18 -2.11
C VAL A 10 -5.91 -19.47 -3.33
N TRP A 11 -6.13 -18.46 -4.16
CA TRP A 11 -6.74 -18.60 -5.48
C TRP A 11 -5.64 -18.70 -6.53
N PRO A 12 -5.65 -19.72 -7.42
CA PRO A 12 -4.60 -19.92 -8.41
C PRO A 12 -4.53 -18.80 -9.45
N THR A 13 -5.65 -18.11 -9.71
CA THR A 13 -5.72 -17.01 -10.67
C THR A 13 -6.52 -15.84 -10.13
N ALA A 14 -6.39 -14.70 -10.81
CA ALA A 14 -7.20 -13.52 -10.52
C ALA A 14 -7.84 -12.96 -11.79
N SER A 15 -9.00 -12.34 -11.68
CA SER A 15 -9.70 -11.69 -12.79
C SER A 15 -9.79 -10.17 -12.61
N VAL A 16 -9.78 -9.45 -13.73
CA VAL A 16 -9.99 -8.00 -13.78
C VAL A 16 -11.07 -7.71 -14.82
N PHE A 17 -12.19 -7.15 -14.37
CA PHE A 17 -13.26 -6.68 -15.23
C PHE A 17 -13.03 -5.19 -15.52
N ILE A 18 -12.56 -4.89 -16.72
CA ILE A 18 -12.33 -3.51 -17.18
C ILE A 18 -13.67 -2.88 -17.55
N SER A 19 -14.50 -3.59 -18.29
CA SER A 19 -15.83 -3.16 -18.72
C SER A 19 -16.76 -4.37 -18.82
N HIS A 20 -17.99 -4.20 -19.32
CA HIS A 20 -18.93 -5.30 -19.49
C HIS A 20 -18.38 -6.39 -20.43
N ASP A 21 -17.69 -5.98 -21.50
CA ASP A 21 -17.26 -6.88 -22.58
C ASP A 21 -15.76 -7.20 -22.52
N GLN A 22 -15.06 -6.70 -21.49
CA GLN A 22 -13.61 -6.81 -21.39
C GLN A 22 -13.20 -7.31 -20.00
N VAL A 23 -12.75 -8.57 -19.99
CA VAL A 23 -12.26 -9.27 -18.80
C VAL A 23 -10.86 -9.76 -19.07
N LYS A 24 -9.95 -9.53 -18.12
CA LYS A 24 -8.58 -10.05 -18.15
C LYS A 24 -8.41 -11.15 -17.12
N SER A 25 -7.72 -12.21 -17.51
CA SER A 25 -7.30 -13.30 -16.62
C SER A 25 -5.82 -13.13 -16.29
N LEU A 26 -5.51 -13.06 -15.01
CA LEU A 26 -4.15 -12.93 -14.51
C LEU A 26 -3.68 -14.29 -14.02
N SER A 27 -2.66 -14.83 -14.69
CA SER A 27 -1.98 -16.09 -14.33
C SER A 27 -1.01 -15.90 -13.15
N ARG A 28 -1.52 -15.32 -12.06
CA ARG A 28 -0.79 -15.08 -10.82
C ARG A 28 -1.65 -15.49 -9.62
N PRO A 29 -1.16 -16.40 -8.76
CA PRO A 29 -1.87 -16.75 -7.54
C PRO A 29 -2.04 -15.53 -6.63
N TYR A 30 -3.22 -15.44 -6.03
CA TYR A 30 -3.55 -14.45 -5.01
C TYR A 30 -3.86 -15.16 -3.70
N ALA A 31 -3.38 -14.63 -2.58
CA ALA A 31 -3.58 -15.25 -1.28
C ALA A 31 -4.09 -14.24 -0.26
N ARG A 32 -5.12 -14.62 0.49
CA ARG A 32 -5.55 -13.89 1.68
C ARG A 32 -4.68 -14.32 2.86
N VAL A 33 -4.15 -13.35 3.59
CA VAL A 33 -3.33 -13.59 4.78
C VAL A 33 -4.24 -13.63 6.01
N ASP A 34 -4.12 -14.67 6.83
CA ASP A 34 -4.65 -14.65 8.19
C ASP A 34 -3.85 -13.63 9.01
N ARG A 35 -4.43 -12.43 9.18
CA ARG A 35 -3.78 -11.34 9.91
C ARG A 35 -3.52 -11.71 11.37
N ARG A 36 -4.42 -12.47 12.01
CA ARG A 36 -4.29 -12.87 13.42
C ARG A 36 -3.22 -13.94 13.56
N GLY A 37 -3.22 -14.95 12.69
CA GLY A 37 -2.21 -16.00 12.62
C GLY A 37 -0.81 -15.46 12.31
N LEU A 38 -0.70 -14.53 11.34
CA LEU A 38 0.55 -13.86 11.02
C LEU A 38 1.09 -13.07 12.23
N LYS A 39 0.25 -12.24 12.85
CA LYS A 39 0.65 -11.46 14.04
C LYS A 39 1.09 -12.36 15.19
N SER A 40 0.32 -13.40 15.48
CA SER A 40 0.62 -14.34 16.56
C SER A 40 1.93 -15.10 16.29
N THR A 41 2.15 -15.54 15.04
CA THR A 41 3.41 -16.17 14.62
C THR A 41 4.60 -15.25 14.86
N MET A 42 4.50 -13.96 14.48
CA MET A 42 5.58 -12.99 14.66
C MET A 42 5.85 -12.71 16.14
N VAL A 43 4.81 -12.50 16.95
CA VAL A 43 4.95 -12.28 18.40
C VAL A 43 5.58 -13.49 19.08
N ASN A 44 5.13 -14.70 18.77
CA ASN A 44 5.69 -15.92 19.34
C ASN A 44 7.16 -16.11 18.98
N ARG A 45 7.56 -15.77 17.75
CA ARG A 45 8.98 -15.76 17.34
C ARG A 45 9.79 -14.75 18.16
N CYS A 46 9.27 -13.55 18.38
CA CYS A 46 9.92 -12.55 19.23
C CYS A 46 10.10 -13.07 20.67
N ILE A 47 9.05 -13.65 21.28
CA ILE A 47 9.12 -14.21 22.63
C ILE A 47 10.17 -15.32 22.72
N ALA A 48 10.18 -16.24 21.76
CA ALA A 48 11.14 -17.35 21.70
C ALA A 48 12.60 -16.90 21.60
N HIS A 49 12.85 -15.68 21.10
CA HIS A 49 14.18 -15.06 20.99
C HIS A 49 14.43 -14.00 22.07
N GLY A 50 13.64 -13.98 23.15
CA GLY A 50 13.91 -13.15 24.33
C GLY A 50 13.46 -11.68 24.24
N VAL A 51 12.63 -11.32 23.25
CA VAL A 51 12.05 -9.97 23.17
C VAL A 51 11.11 -9.75 24.35
N LYS A 52 11.33 -8.66 25.08
CA LYS A 52 10.47 -8.22 26.19
C LYS A 52 9.38 -7.28 25.66
N PHE A 53 8.14 -7.55 26.03
CA PHE A 53 7.00 -6.70 25.70
C PHE A 53 6.59 -5.87 26.93
N HIS A 54 6.36 -4.58 26.72
CA HIS A 54 5.85 -3.67 27.72
C HIS A 54 4.61 -2.97 27.18
N LYS A 55 3.50 -3.04 27.92
CA LYS A 55 2.18 -2.55 27.49
C LYS A 55 1.95 -1.15 28.05
N ALA A 56 2.48 -0.15 27.35
CA ALA A 56 2.24 1.27 27.62
C ALA A 56 2.24 2.06 26.31
N LYS A 57 1.70 3.28 26.32
CA LYS A 57 1.79 4.19 25.17
C LYS A 57 3.08 4.98 25.28
N VAL A 58 3.91 4.94 24.24
CA VAL A 58 5.05 5.85 24.12
C VAL A 58 4.54 7.27 23.85
N THR A 59 4.91 8.21 24.70
CA THR A 59 4.53 9.63 24.61
C THR A 59 5.63 10.48 24.00
N ASN A 60 6.89 10.15 24.26
CA ASN A 60 8.04 10.88 23.74
C ASN A 60 9.31 10.02 23.68
N VAL A 61 10.31 10.51 22.95
CA VAL A 61 11.67 9.97 22.96
C VAL A 61 12.65 11.12 23.16
N ASN A 62 13.43 11.05 24.23
CA ASN A 62 14.49 12.00 24.51
C ASN A 62 15.82 11.44 24.03
N HIS A 63 16.61 12.24 23.32
CA HIS A 63 17.89 11.82 22.78
C HIS A 63 19.04 12.45 23.57
N GLY A 64 19.99 11.62 24.00
CA GLY A 64 21.35 12.05 24.34
C GLY A 64 22.33 11.67 23.22
N ASP A 65 23.61 11.92 23.46
CA ASP A 65 24.67 11.77 22.45
C ASP A 65 24.81 10.34 21.93
N ALA A 66 24.85 9.36 22.84
CA ALA A 66 24.99 7.95 22.49
C ALA A 66 23.65 7.19 22.50
N SER A 67 22.73 7.55 23.39
CA SER A 67 21.51 6.79 23.69
C SER A 67 20.25 7.63 23.61
N SER A 68 19.11 6.96 23.66
CA SER A 68 17.78 7.56 23.76
C SER A 68 17.05 7.01 24.98
N VAL A 69 16.09 7.76 25.48
CA VAL A 69 15.18 7.31 26.53
C VAL A 69 13.75 7.43 26.02
N VAL A 70 13.06 6.31 25.93
CA VAL A 70 11.65 6.23 25.55
C VAL A 70 10.81 6.50 26.78
N ILE A 71 9.90 7.46 26.71
CA ILE A 71 9.01 7.84 27.81
C ILE A 71 7.61 7.28 27.54
N CYS A 72 7.07 6.56 28.51
CA CYS A 72 5.75 5.94 28.47
C CYS A 72 4.73 6.74 29.29
N ASP A 73 3.44 6.56 28.99
CA ASP A 73 2.32 7.20 29.69
C ASP A 73 2.10 6.70 31.12
N ASP A 74 2.64 5.53 31.46
CA ASP A 74 2.64 4.96 32.81
C ASP A 74 3.81 5.48 33.69
N GLY A 75 4.61 6.41 33.17
CA GLY A 75 5.79 6.96 33.85
C GLY A 75 7.07 6.15 33.66
N THR A 76 7.02 5.00 32.97
CA THR A 76 8.21 4.19 32.69
C THR A 76 9.14 4.93 31.71
N ALA A 77 10.44 4.89 32.00
CA ALA A 77 11.49 5.39 31.12
C ALA A 77 12.41 4.24 30.70
N ILE A 78 12.50 3.98 29.40
CA ILE A 78 13.24 2.84 28.84
C ILE A 78 14.47 3.36 28.08
N PRO A 79 15.70 3.13 28.57
CA PRO A 79 16.91 3.47 27.82
C PRO A 79 17.08 2.55 26.61
N ALA A 80 17.50 3.12 25.48
CA ALA A 80 17.69 2.41 24.22
C ALA A 80 18.83 3.02 23.40
N THR A 81 19.65 2.20 22.76
CA THR A 81 20.68 2.66 21.82
C THR A 81 20.07 3.14 20.50
N VAL A 82 19.01 2.46 20.06
CA VAL A 82 18.23 2.79 18.86
C VAL A 82 16.74 2.65 19.16
N VAL A 83 15.94 3.55 18.61
CA VAL A 83 14.47 3.52 18.72
C VAL A 83 13.87 3.31 17.35
N LEU A 84 13.10 2.24 17.19
CA LEU A 84 12.36 1.94 15.97
C LEU A 84 10.88 2.32 16.16
N ASP A 85 10.39 3.27 15.39
CA ASP A 85 8.97 3.64 15.35
C ASP A 85 8.23 2.76 14.33
N ALA A 86 7.45 1.81 14.83
CA ALA A 86 6.58 0.94 14.02
C ALA A 86 5.09 1.26 14.21
N THR A 87 4.73 2.50 14.57
CA THR A 87 3.35 2.93 14.89
C THR A 87 2.42 3.09 13.67
N GLY A 88 2.83 2.62 12.49
CA GLY A 88 2.02 2.72 11.27
C GLY A 88 1.85 4.16 10.82
N PHE A 89 0.62 4.65 10.75
CA PHE A 89 0.32 6.00 10.23
C PHE A 89 0.23 7.09 11.32
N SER A 90 0.60 6.78 12.57
CA SER A 90 0.47 7.73 13.68
C SER A 90 1.39 8.95 13.56
N ARG A 91 2.54 8.82 12.88
CA ARG A 91 3.51 9.91 12.63
C ARG A 91 3.90 10.69 13.91
N SER A 92 4.00 10.00 15.04
CA SER A 92 4.12 10.62 16.36
C SER A 92 5.56 10.82 16.83
N LEU A 93 6.50 9.95 16.43
CA LEU A 93 7.89 10.02 16.90
C LEU A 93 8.88 10.42 15.80
N VAL A 94 8.55 10.13 14.54
CA VAL A 94 9.35 10.48 13.37
C VAL A 94 8.99 11.88 12.86
N ARG A 95 10.01 12.68 12.53
CA ARG A 95 9.87 14.04 11.98
C ARG A 95 9.76 14.04 10.46
N TYR A 96 8.98 14.97 9.93
CA TYR A 96 8.77 15.21 8.50
C TYR A 96 9.02 16.69 8.19
N GLY A 97 9.68 16.98 7.07
CA GLY A 97 9.98 18.35 6.64
C GLY A 97 8.95 18.96 5.70
N GLU A 98 8.03 18.16 5.18
CA GLU A 98 7.09 18.54 4.12
C GLU A 98 5.63 18.48 4.62
N PRO A 99 4.73 19.33 4.08
CA PRO A 99 3.32 19.29 4.40
C PRO A 99 2.70 17.90 4.13
N TYR A 100 1.81 17.48 5.03
CA TYR A 100 1.14 16.20 4.89
C TYR A 100 -0.11 16.31 4.02
N ASN A 101 0.01 15.91 2.76
CA ASN A 101 -1.10 15.89 1.81
C ASN A 101 -1.02 14.66 0.88
N PRO A 102 -1.10 13.43 1.42
CA PRO A 102 -1.03 12.22 0.59
C PRO A 102 -2.30 12.06 -0.25
N GLY A 103 -2.28 11.13 -1.22
CA GLY A 103 -3.53 10.55 -1.71
C GLY A 103 -4.09 9.57 -0.67
N TYR A 104 -5.35 9.17 -0.80
CA TYR A 104 -5.95 8.17 0.07
C TYR A 104 -6.65 7.10 -0.75
N GLN A 105 -6.38 5.84 -0.43
CA GLN A 105 -7.20 4.70 -0.82
C GLN A 105 -8.16 4.43 0.32
N VAL A 106 -9.45 4.33 -0.03
CA VAL A 106 -10.52 4.11 0.96
C VAL A 106 -11.30 2.89 0.53
N ALA A 107 -11.51 1.96 1.45
CA ALA A 107 -12.23 0.73 1.18
C ALA A 107 -13.17 0.36 2.33
N TYR A 108 -14.29 -0.27 1.95
CA TYR A 108 -15.21 -0.92 2.87
C TYR A 108 -15.35 -2.38 2.45
N GLY A 109 -14.95 -3.28 3.35
CA GLY A 109 -14.96 -4.71 3.16
C GLY A 109 -15.86 -5.43 4.15
N VAL A 110 -16.46 -6.55 3.73
CA VAL A 110 -17.18 -7.48 4.61
C VAL A 110 -16.81 -8.90 4.27
N LEU A 111 -16.56 -9.71 5.30
CA LEU A 111 -16.60 -11.17 5.20
C LEU A 111 -18.01 -11.59 5.62
N ALA A 112 -18.73 -12.29 4.75
CA ALA A 112 -20.14 -12.55 4.95
C ALA A 112 -20.57 -13.95 4.47
N GLU A 113 -21.58 -14.47 5.15
CA GLU A 113 -22.44 -15.52 4.64
C GLU A 113 -23.57 -14.87 3.82
N VAL A 114 -23.83 -15.43 2.65
CA VAL A 114 -24.77 -14.95 1.64
C VAL A 114 -25.60 -16.12 1.10
N ASP A 115 -26.78 -15.83 0.56
CA ASP A 115 -27.62 -16.85 -0.10
C ASP A 115 -26.89 -17.53 -1.28
N GLY A 116 -26.02 -16.77 -1.95
CA GLY A 116 -25.24 -17.19 -3.11
C GLY A 116 -24.54 -16.00 -3.75
N HIS A 117 -23.51 -16.26 -4.56
CA HIS A 117 -22.80 -15.23 -5.32
C HIS A 117 -22.39 -15.72 -6.73
N PRO A 118 -22.17 -14.81 -7.70
CA PRO A 118 -21.85 -15.19 -9.08
C PRO A 118 -20.35 -15.45 -9.35
N PHE A 119 -19.49 -15.34 -8.34
CA PHE A 119 -18.03 -15.45 -8.52
C PHE A 119 -17.52 -16.90 -8.48
N ASP A 120 -16.52 -17.19 -9.33
CA ASP A 120 -15.83 -18.49 -9.39
C ASP A 120 -15.02 -18.76 -8.12
N LEU A 121 -15.10 -19.98 -7.56
CA LEU A 121 -14.38 -20.37 -6.35
C LEU A 121 -12.86 -20.53 -6.54
N ASP A 122 -12.41 -20.78 -7.76
CA ASP A 122 -10.99 -20.96 -8.11
C ASP A 122 -10.30 -19.65 -8.55
N LYS A 123 -11.00 -18.51 -8.45
CA LYS A 123 -10.44 -17.20 -8.82
C LYS A 123 -10.76 -16.14 -7.79
N MET A 124 -9.81 -15.25 -7.60
CA MET A 124 -10.04 -13.99 -6.91
C MET A 124 -10.48 -12.93 -7.93
N LEU A 125 -11.56 -12.21 -7.68
CA LEU A 125 -11.86 -10.99 -8.43
C LEU A 125 -10.95 -9.88 -7.90
N PHE A 126 -9.94 -9.51 -8.69
CA PHE A 126 -8.96 -8.50 -8.32
C PHE A 126 -9.47 -7.10 -8.53
N MET A 127 -10.14 -6.81 -9.64
CA MET A 127 -10.76 -5.50 -9.81
C MET A 127 -11.98 -5.60 -10.71
N ASP A 128 -13.15 -5.17 -10.23
CA ASP A 128 -14.33 -4.96 -11.07
C ASP A 128 -14.69 -3.48 -11.21
N TRP A 129 -14.31 -2.92 -12.34
CA TRP A 129 -14.56 -1.53 -12.70
C TRP A 129 -15.92 -1.29 -13.36
N ARG A 130 -16.77 -2.32 -13.54
CA ARG A 130 -18.09 -2.16 -14.17
C ARG A 130 -18.99 -1.29 -13.29
N ASP A 131 -19.80 -0.45 -13.94
CA ASP A 131 -20.68 0.54 -13.30
C ASP A 131 -22.15 0.39 -13.67
N ALA A 132 -22.53 -0.69 -14.38
CA ALA A 132 -23.91 -0.97 -14.81
C ALA A 132 -24.91 -1.13 -13.65
N HIS A 133 -24.41 -1.31 -12.42
CA HIS A 133 -25.21 -1.31 -11.19
C HIS A 133 -25.70 0.09 -10.78
N LEU A 134 -25.20 1.14 -11.41
CA LEU A 134 -25.57 2.53 -11.14
C LEU A 134 -26.46 3.06 -12.26
N LYS A 135 -27.59 3.67 -11.88
CA LYS A 135 -28.53 4.28 -12.83
C LYS A 135 -27.91 5.54 -13.44
N GLU A 136 -27.84 5.59 -14.77
CA GLU A 136 -27.38 6.78 -15.50
C GLU A 136 -28.13 8.05 -15.08
N GLY A 137 -27.39 9.15 -14.93
CA GLY A 137 -27.91 10.45 -14.46
C GLY A 137 -28.23 10.54 -12.97
N SER A 138 -28.10 9.45 -12.20
CA SER A 138 -28.22 9.52 -10.74
C SER A 138 -27.00 10.18 -10.09
N ALA A 139 -27.17 10.72 -8.88
CA ALA A 139 -26.07 11.37 -8.17
C ALA A 139 -24.88 10.41 -7.91
N ILE A 140 -25.15 9.15 -7.55
CA ILE A 140 -24.11 8.14 -7.33
C ILE A 140 -23.36 7.81 -8.63
N TRP A 141 -24.05 7.80 -9.77
CA TRP A 141 -23.44 7.57 -11.08
C TRP A 141 -22.48 8.71 -11.46
N GLU A 142 -22.90 9.97 -11.32
CA GLU A 142 -22.04 11.13 -11.60
C GLU A 142 -20.79 11.15 -10.69
N ARG A 143 -20.95 10.82 -9.40
CA ARG A 143 -19.82 10.71 -8.48
C ARG A 143 -18.87 9.59 -8.89
N ASN A 144 -19.39 8.42 -9.27
CA ASN A 144 -18.58 7.27 -9.69
C ASN A 144 -17.85 7.52 -11.01
N ARG A 145 -18.47 8.23 -11.96
CA ARG A 145 -17.79 8.64 -13.20
C ARG A 145 -16.56 9.48 -12.92
N ARG A 146 -16.66 10.42 -11.99
CA ARG A 146 -15.57 11.36 -11.69
C ARG A 146 -14.47 10.76 -10.81
N VAL A 147 -14.84 10.00 -9.78
CA VAL A 147 -13.89 9.28 -8.93
C VAL A 147 -14.42 7.85 -8.73
N PRO A 148 -13.96 6.89 -9.55
CA PRO A 148 -14.53 5.55 -9.58
C PRO A 148 -14.12 4.71 -8.37
N THR A 149 -14.97 3.74 -8.05
CA THR A 149 -14.63 2.60 -7.19
C THR A 149 -14.68 1.30 -7.96
N PHE A 150 -14.08 0.27 -7.40
CA PHE A 150 -14.11 -1.08 -7.93
C PHE A 150 -14.33 -2.09 -6.81
N LEU A 151 -14.81 -3.28 -7.16
CA LEU A 151 -15.02 -4.38 -6.21
C LEU A 151 -13.86 -5.38 -6.25
N TYR A 152 -13.36 -5.76 -5.08
CA TYR A 152 -12.68 -7.03 -4.83
C TYR A 152 -13.69 -8.08 -4.38
N ALA A 153 -13.54 -9.32 -4.86
CA ALA A 153 -14.30 -10.45 -4.34
C ALA A 153 -13.41 -11.69 -4.17
N MET A 154 -13.48 -12.29 -3.00
CA MET A 154 -12.67 -13.43 -2.57
C MET A 154 -13.61 -14.52 -2.05
N PRO A 155 -14.09 -15.42 -2.92
CA PRO A 155 -15.06 -16.43 -2.53
C PRO A 155 -14.37 -17.64 -1.88
N PHE A 156 -14.93 -18.11 -0.76
CA PHE A 156 -14.44 -19.26 0.02
C PHE A 156 -15.32 -20.51 -0.19
N SER A 157 -16.62 -20.30 -0.39
CA SER A 157 -17.61 -21.33 -0.71
C SER A 157 -18.76 -20.66 -1.49
N PRO A 158 -19.74 -21.41 -2.03
CA PRO A 158 -20.88 -20.80 -2.72
C PRO A 158 -21.68 -19.80 -1.87
N THR A 159 -21.59 -19.88 -0.55
CA THR A 159 -22.33 -19.03 0.41
C THR A 159 -21.43 -18.14 1.24
N ARG A 160 -20.10 -18.30 1.21
CA ARG A 160 -19.18 -17.55 2.06
C ARG A 160 -18.16 -16.78 1.24
N ILE A 161 -18.13 -15.46 1.39
CA ILE A 161 -17.34 -14.58 0.53
C ILE A 161 -16.85 -13.32 1.27
N PHE A 162 -15.64 -12.88 0.93
CA PHE A 162 -15.19 -11.53 1.26
C PHE A 162 -15.39 -10.59 0.07
N LEU A 163 -16.01 -9.44 0.31
CA LEU A 163 -16.35 -8.43 -0.69
C LEU A 163 -15.81 -7.09 -0.21
N GLU A 164 -15.14 -6.33 -1.07
CA GLU A 164 -14.61 -5.01 -0.69
C GLU A 164 -14.75 -4.00 -1.83
N GLU A 165 -15.54 -2.95 -1.62
CA GLU A 165 -15.62 -1.81 -2.55
C GLU A 165 -14.50 -0.82 -2.20
N THR A 166 -13.71 -0.44 -3.19
CA THR A 166 -12.47 0.33 -3.00
C THR A 166 -12.38 1.50 -3.96
N SER A 167 -12.05 2.69 -3.42
CA SER A 167 -11.54 3.81 -4.21
C SER A 167 -10.02 3.71 -4.30
N LEU A 168 -9.49 3.54 -5.52
CA LEU A 168 -8.06 3.29 -5.75
C LEU A 168 -7.16 4.37 -5.13
N VAL A 169 -7.42 5.62 -5.46
CA VAL A 169 -6.75 6.79 -4.87
C VAL A 169 -7.57 8.05 -5.12
N ALA A 170 -7.76 8.87 -4.09
CA ALA A 170 -8.41 10.17 -4.17
C ALA A 170 -7.73 11.19 -3.25
N ARG A 171 -7.89 12.49 -3.54
CA ARG A 171 -7.40 13.59 -2.70
C ARG A 171 -8.43 14.74 -2.68
N PRO A 172 -9.15 14.98 -1.56
CA PRO A 172 -9.21 14.14 -0.35
C PRO A 172 -9.77 12.74 -0.64
N GLY A 173 -9.58 11.81 0.31
CA GLY A 173 -10.18 10.47 0.22
C GLY A 173 -11.71 10.52 0.18
N LEU A 174 -12.33 9.50 -0.43
CA LEU A 174 -13.80 9.37 -0.44
C LEU A 174 -14.32 9.15 0.98
N ALA A 175 -15.53 9.66 1.24
CA ALA A 175 -16.22 9.42 2.49
C ALA A 175 -16.70 7.96 2.55
N MET A 176 -16.64 7.37 3.74
CA MET A 176 -16.93 5.94 3.94
C MET A 176 -18.37 5.57 3.56
N ASP A 177 -19.32 6.47 3.82
CA ASP A 177 -20.72 6.33 3.44
C ASP A 177 -20.94 6.28 1.91
N ASP A 178 -20.18 7.05 1.12
CA ASP A 178 -20.22 6.97 -0.36
C ASP A 178 -19.73 5.59 -0.84
N ILE A 179 -18.68 5.04 -0.23
CA ILE A 179 -18.19 3.68 -0.55
C ILE A 179 -19.24 2.62 -0.19
N GLN A 180 -19.84 2.72 0.99
CA GLN A 180 -20.89 1.81 1.45
C GLN A 180 -22.15 1.88 0.56
N GLU A 181 -22.55 3.08 0.11
CA GLU A 181 -23.68 3.27 -0.80
C GLU A 181 -23.44 2.56 -2.15
N ARG A 182 -22.23 2.73 -2.71
CA ARG A 182 -21.82 2.07 -3.97
C ARG A 182 -21.77 0.56 -3.84
N MET A 183 -21.18 0.05 -2.76
CA MET A 183 -21.17 -1.37 -2.47
C MET A 183 -22.59 -1.92 -2.39
N ALA A 184 -23.48 -1.27 -1.65
CA ALA A 184 -24.87 -1.71 -1.51
C ALA A 184 -25.62 -1.72 -2.86
N ALA A 185 -25.40 -0.73 -3.73
CA ALA A 185 -25.96 -0.72 -5.07
C ALA A 185 -25.44 -1.89 -5.92
N ARG A 186 -24.13 -2.17 -5.84
CA ARG A 186 -23.51 -3.30 -6.55
C ARG A 186 -24.03 -4.65 -6.07
N LEU A 187 -24.10 -4.89 -4.76
CA LEU A 187 -24.59 -6.16 -4.21
C LEU A 187 -26.05 -6.44 -4.62
N ARG A 188 -26.91 -5.41 -4.57
CA ARG A 188 -28.30 -5.53 -5.08
C ARG A 188 -28.35 -5.90 -6.55
N HIS A 189 -27.53 -5.26 -7.38
CA HIS A 189 -27.46 -5.56 -8.81
C HIS A 189 -26.97 -6.98 -9.09
N LEU A 190 -26.00 -7.47 -8.31
CA LEU A 190 -25.48 -8.84 -8.41
C LEU A 190 -26.39 -9.90 -7.78
N GLY A 191 -27.51 -9.50 -7.15
CA GLY A 191 -28.42 -10.41 -6.45
C GLY A 191 -27.84 -11.02 -5.17
N ILE A 192 -26.75 -10.46 -4.64
CA ILE A 192 -26.09 -10.97 -3.44
C ILE A 192 -26.88 -10.50 -2.21
N ARG A 193 -27.50 -11.43 -1.50
CA ARG A 193 -28.21 -11.18 -0.24
C ARG A 193 -27.37 -11.67 0.92
N VAL A 194 -26.95 -10.74 1.77
CA VAL A 194 -26.16 -11.02 2.98
C VAL A 194 -27.08 -11.55 4.08
N GLN A 195 -26.75 -12.73 4.60
CA GLN A 195 -27.43 -13.34 5.74
C GLN A 195 -26.81 -12.85 7.06
N SER A 196 -25.48 -12.86 7.14
CA SER A 196 -24.73 -12.39 8.30
C SER A 196 -23.35 -11.89 7.90
N VAL A 197 -22.87 -10.85 8.59
CA VAL A 197 -21.50 -10.35 8.46
C VAL A 197 -20.67 -10.93 9.60
N GLU A 198 -19.60 -11.66 9.24
CA GLU A 198 -18.64 -12.22 10.19
C GLU A 198 -17.61 -11.18 10.63
N GLU A 199 -17.14 -10.36 9.68
CA GLU A 199 -16.16 -9.30 9.90
C GLU A 199 -16.47 -8.10 9.00
N ASP A 200 -16.33 -6.88 9.54
CA ASP A 200 -16.32 -5.64 8.75
C ASP A 200 -14.92 -4.99 8.78
N GLU A 201 -14.48 -4.48 7.62
CA GLU A 201 -13.18 -3.82 7.48
C GLU A 201 -13.38 -2.42 6.89
N ARG A 202 -12.84 -1.41 7.59
CA ARG A 202 -12.82 -0.02 7.17
C ARG A 202 -11.36 0.41 6.97
N CYS A 203 -11.00 0.66 5.72
CA CYS A 203 -9.62 0.93 5.37
C CYS A 203 -9.46 2.37 4.87
N VAL A 204 -8.50 3.10 5.44
CA VAL A 204 -8.05 4.40 4.96
C VAL A 204 -6.53 4.38 4.90
N ILE A 205 -5.99 4.20 3.71
CA ILE A 205 -4.55 4.07 3.48
C ILE A 205 -4.03 5.37 2.89
N PRO A 206 -3.12 6.09 3.57
CA PRO A 206 -2.34 7.14 2.96
C PRO A 206 -1.47 6.55 1.83
N MET A 207 -1.83 6.88 0.59
CA MET A 207 -1.21 6.39 -0.63
C MET A 207 0.12 7.11 -0.84
N GLY A 208 1.11 6.69 -0.05
CA GLY A 208 2.34 7.47 0.10
C GLY A 208 2.13 8.69 0.99
N GLY A 209 3.00 9.68 0.82
CA GLY A 209 3.14 10.83 1.73
C GLY A 209 4.55 11.40 1.66
N PRO A 210 4.89 12.43 2.45
CA PRO A 210 6.26 12.90 2.52
C PRO A 210 7.15 11.80 3.11
N LEU A 211 8.37 11.66 2.60
CA LEU A 211 9.39 10.89 3.31
C LEU A 211 9.70 11.60 4.64
N PRO A 212 10.10 10.84 5.68
CA PRO A 212 10.70 11.42 6.88
C PRO A 212 11.88 12.33 6.56
N VAL A 213 12.25 13.19 7.50
CA VAL A 213 13.57 13.84 7.45
C VAL A 213 14.64 12.76 7.61
N LEU A 214 15.56 12.67 6.66
CA LEU A 214 16.61 11.65 6.66
C LEU A 214 18.00 12.34 6.72
N PRO A 215 18.90 11.91 7.60
CA PRO A 215 18.69 11.00 8.73
C PRO A 215 18.04 11.69 9.95
N GLN A 216 17.59 10.90 10.93
CA GLN A 216 17.17 11.36 12.25
C GLN A 216 17.28 10.24 13.31
N ARG A 217 17.32 10.58 14.61
CA ARG A 217 17.56 9.62 15.71
C ARG A 217 16.51 8.52 15.85
N VAL A 218 15.23 8.81 15.65
CA VAL A 218 14.17 7.78 15.61
C VAL A 218 14.10 7.19 14.21
N VAL A 219 14.25 5.88 14.08
CA VAL A 219 14.14 5.19 12.78
C VAL A 219 12.72 4.70 12.60
N GLY A 220 12.03 5.18 11.57
CA GLY A 220 10.70 4.67 11.23
C GLY A 220 10.76 3.30 10.56
N ILE A 221 9.72 2.49 10.73
CA ILE A 221 9.48 1.22 10.01
C ILE A 221 8.04 1.17 9.53
N GLY A 222 7.82 0.69 8.30
CA GLY A 222 6.48 0.59 7.72
C GLY A 222 5.87 1.95 7.35
N GLY A 223 4.66 2.22 7.85
CA GLY A 223 3.87 3.39 7.44
C GLY A 223 4.58 4.72 7.75
N THR A 224 5.14 4.86 8.95
CA THR A 224 5.83 6.08 9.37
C THR A 224 7.14 6.30 8.62
N ALA A 225 7.78 5.22 8.16
CA ALA A 225 8.93 5.32 7.25
C ALA A 225 8.56 5.71 5.81
N GLY A 226 7.27 5.85 5.47
CA GLY A 226 6.84 6.15 4.10
C GLY A 226 6.98 4.97 3.14
N MET A 227 6.94 3.72 3.66
CA MET A 227 7.13 2.50 2.87
C MET A 227 5.92 2.09 2.03
N VAL A 228 4.74 2.66 2.29
CA VAL A 228 3.52 2.43 1.50
C VAL A 228 3.79 2.76 0.04
N HIS A 229 3.45 1.84 -0.86
CA HIS A 229 3.53 2.06 -2.29
C HIS A 229 2.54 3.15 -2.73
N PRO A 230 3.01 4.32 -3.24
CA PRO A 230 2.13 5.45 -3.55
C PRO A 230 1.00 5.14 -4.54
N SER A 231 1.20 4.23 -5.50
CA SER A 231 0.18 3.89 -6.51
C SER A 231 -0.75 2.72 -6.17
N THR A 232 -0.44 1.91 -5.15
CA THR A 232 -1.18 0.65 -4.88
C THR A 232 -1.62 0.48 -3.42
N GLY A 233 -0.99 1.20 -2.48
CA GLY A 233 -1.24 1.04 -1.05
C GLY A 233 -0.50 -0.14 -0.41
N TYR A 234 0.22 -0.95 -1.21
CA TYR A 234 0.90 -2.14 -0.70
C TYR A 234 2.12 -1.80 0.15
N MET A 235 2.27 -2.53 1.26
CA MET A 235 3.35 -2.29 2.22
C MET A 235 3.87 -3.58 2.88
N VAL A 236 2.99 -4.52 3.25
CA VAL A 236 3.31 -5.67 4.10
C VAL A 236 4.52 -6.48 3.58
N ALA A 237 4.47 -6.93 2.33
CA ALA A 237 5.55 -7.73 1.75
C ALA A 237 6.89 -6.96 1.71
N ARG A 238 6.83 -5.67 1.38
CA ARG A 238 8.01 -4.80 1.34
C ARG A 238 8.61 -4.63 2.73
N THR A 239 7.79 -4.34 3.74
CA THR A 239 8.26 -4.20 5.13
C THR A 239 8.88 -5.49 5.65
N LEU A 240 8.26 -6.65 5.38
CA LEU A 240 8.82 -7.95 5.77
C LEU A 240 10.15 -8.25 5.07
N ALA A 241 10.30 -7.88 3.79
CA ALA A 241 11.55 -8.04 3.05
C ALA A 241 12.67 -7.11 3.55
N THR A 242 12.33 -5.92 4.06
CA THR A 242 13.30 -4.94 4.56
C THR A 242 13.69 -5.17 6.02
N ALA A 243 12.82 -5.79 6.83
CA ALA A 243 13.09 -6.06 8.24
C ALA A 243 14.46 -6.75 8.52
N PRO A 244 14.88 -7.81 7.81
CA PRO A 244 16.19 -8.43 8.05
C PRO A 244 17.35 -7.47 7.71
N ILE A 245 17.25 -6.67 6.64
CA ILE A 245 18.28 -5.71 6.25
C ILE A 245 18.50 -4.67 7.36
N VAL A 246 17.41 -4.17 7.94
CA VAL A 246 17.46 -3.23 9.06
C VAL A 246 18.08 -3.88 10.30
N ALA A 247 17.66 -5.10 10.63
CA ALA A 247 18.21 -5.83 11.78
C ALA A 247 19.73 -6.08 11.62
N ASP A 248 20.17 -6.51 10.44
CA ASP A 248 21.58 -6.75 10.14
C ASP A 248 22.42 -5.47 10.27
N ALA A 249 21.92 -4.34 9.76
CA ALA A 249 22.60 -3.05 9.90
C ALA A 249 22.78 -2.64 11.37
N ILE A 250 21.76 -2.85 12.20
CA ILE A 250 21.83 -2.58 13.64
C ILE A 250 22.87 -3.50 14.29
N VAL A 251 22.82 -4.81 14.02
CA VAL A 251 23.74 -5.79 14.61
C VAL A 251 25.19 -5.51 14.21
N GLN A 252 25.45 -5.24 12.93
CA GLN A 252 26.80 -4.94 12.43
C GLN A 252 27.39 -3.71 13.12
N TYR A 253 26.61 -2.63 13.23
CA TYR A 253 27.05 -1.40 13.88
C TYR A 253 27.32 -1.60 15.38
N LEU A 254 26.44 -2.32 16.09
CA LEU A 254 26.64 -2.62 17.51
C LEU A 254 27.87 -3.50 17.76
N ASN A 255 28.17 -4.43 16.85
CA ASN A 255 29.33 -5.32 16.97
C ASN A 255 30.67 -4.65 16.66
N SER A 256 30.70 -3.60 15.83
CA SER A 256 31.93 -2.92 15.40
C SER A 256 32.51 -1.96 16.44
N GLY A 257 32.14 -2.07 17.72
CA GLY A 257 32.50 -1.08 18.74
C GLY A 257 31.81 0.28 18.56
N GLY A 258 30.74 0.34 17.75
CA GLY A 258 29.98 1.55 17.46
C GLY A 258 29.38 2.25 18.68
N GLY A 259 29.46 1.67 19.88
CA GLY A 259 29.06 2.30 21.14
C GLY A 259 29.87 3.55 21.52
N GLU A 260 31.07 3.73 20.97
CA GLU A 260 31.85 4.98 21.10
C GLU A 260 31.43 6.05 20.08
N PHE A 261 30.74 5.66 19.01
CA PHE A 261 30.26 6.55 17.96
C PHE A 261 28.80 6.93 18.26
N GLY A 262 28.50 8.23 18.29
CA GLY A 262 27.19 8.75 18.71
C GLY A 262 26.02 8.10 17.98
N GLY A 263 24.88 7.93 18.64
CA GLY A 263 23.76 7.16 18.10
C GLY A 263 23.15 7.75 16.82
N ASP A 264 23.44 9.02 16.50
CA ASP A 264 23.15 9.61 15.19
C ASP A 264 23.74 8.78 14.04
N ALA A 265 24.96 8.29 14.16
CA ALA A 265 25.62 7.50 13.13
C ALA A 265 24.94 6.13 12.92
N LEU A 266 24.55 5.45 14.01
CA LEU A 266 23.73 4.22 13.93
C LEU A 266 22.42 4.49 13.19
N SER A 267 21.71 5.54 13.60
CA SER A 267 20.39 5.87 13.03
C SER A 267 20.52 6.24 11.54
N ALA A 268 21.55 6.99 11.19
CA ALA A 268 21.86 7.38 9.81
C ALA A 268 22.18 6.16 8.93
N GLU A 269 22.96 5.20 9.43
CA GLU A 269 23.24 3.97 8.70
C GLU A 269 21.98 3.16 8.46
N VAL A 270 21.13 2.98 9.48
CA VAL A 270 19.87 2.26 9.32
C VAL A 270 18.93 2.98 8.34
N TRP A 271 18.84 4.31 8.39
CA TRP A 271 18.08 5.09 7.42
C TRP A 271 18.63 4.95 5.99
N ARG A 272 19.95 4.89 5.82
CA ARG A 272 20.60 4.68 4.53
C ARG A 272 20.26 3.32 3.93
N GLN A 273 20.17 2.27 4.76
CA GLN A 273 19.77 0.93 4.33
C GLN A 273 18.27 0.83 4.01
N LEU A 274 17.44 1.58 4.74
CA LEU A 274 15.99 1.63 4.53
C LEU A 274 15.61 2.43 3.26
N TRP A 275 16.28 3.56 3.04
CA TRP A 275 16.06 4.47 1.91
C TRP A 275 17.35 4.78 1.15
N PRO A 276 17.99 3.78 0.53
CA PRO A 276 19.09 4.02 -0.38
C PRO A 276 18.60 4.80 -1.59
N LYS A 277 19.52 5.48 -2.28
CA LYS A 277 19.24 6.38 -3.40
C LYS A 277 18.33 5.75 -4.44
N GLU A 278 18.60 4.50 -4.81
CA GLU A 278 17.83 3.73 -5.79
C GLU A 278 16.37 3.55 -5.36
N ARG A 279 16.12 3.36 -4.06
CA ARG A 279 14.78 3.22 -3.48
C ARG A 279 14.05 4.55 -3.40
N ARG A 280 14.76 5.65 -3.10
CA ARG A 280 14.18 7.01 -3.14
C ARG A 280 13.74 7.35 -4.57
N ARG A 281 14.60 7.10 -5.56
CA ARG A 281 14.30 7.30 -6.98
C ARG A 281 13.16 6.41 -7.50
N GLN A 282 13.17 5.12 -7.13
CA GLN A 282 12.05 4.20 -7.42
C GLN A 282 10.73 4.77 -6.88
N ARG A 283 10.74 5.28 -5.65
CA ARG A 283 9.55 5.85 -5.02
C ARG A 283 9.04 7.09 -5.74
N GLU A 284 9.91 7.97 -6.23
CA GLU A 284 9.50 9.13 -7.02
C GLU A 284 8.69 8.73 -8.26
N PHE A 285 9.05 7.61 -8.90
CA PHE A 285 8.27 7.07 -10.02
C PHE A 285 6.88 6.58 -9.58
N PHE A 286 6.76 5.96 -8.40
CA PHE A 286 5.46 5.57 -7.87
C PHE A 286 4.61 6.78 -7.48
N CYS A 287 5.21 7.84 -6.94
CA CYS A 287 4.53 9.12 -6.70
C CYS A 287 4.00 9.72 -8.00
N PHE A 288 4.81 9.69 -9.06
CA PHE A 288 4.38 10.09 -10.40
C PHE A 288 3.18 9.27 -10.90
N GLY A 289 3.23 7.94 -10.77
CA GLY A 289 2.11 7.07 -11.13
C GLY A 289 0.83 7.39 -10.35
N MET A 290 0.95 7.64 -9.04
CA MET A 290 -0.18 8.08 -8.21
C MET A 290 -0.74 9.43 -8.67
N ASP A 291 0.11 10.41 -8.98
CA ASP A 291 -0.31 11.73 -9.45
C ASP A 291 -1.06 11.67 -10.80
N ILE A 292 -0.78 10.67 -11.64
CA ILE A 292 -1.59 10.37 -12.84
C ILE A 292 -2.94 9.78 -12.45
N LEU A 293 -2.95 8.73 -11.62
CA LEU A 293 -4.16 8.02 -11.20
C LEU A 293 -5.18 8.96 -10.54
N LEU A 294 -4.71 9.92 -9.75
CA LEU A 294 -5.54 10.97 -9.12
C LEU A 294 -6.32 11.83 -10.11
N LYS A 295 -5.92 11.87 -11.38
CA LYS A 295 -6.54 12.71 -12.41
C LYS A 295 -7.44 11.92 -13.35
N LEU A 296 -7.50 10.59 -13.24
CA LEU A 296 -8.29 9.75 -14.14
C LEU A 296 -9.74 9.66 -13.65
N ASP A 297 -10.67 9.82 -14.60
CA ASP A 297 -12.08 9.48 -14.38
C ASP A 297 -12.29 7.97 -14.62
N LEU A 298 -13.52 7.47 -14.55
CA LEU A 298 -13.81 6.05 -14.78
C LEU A 298 -13.32 5.57 -16.15
N VAL A 299 -13.50 6.36 -17.21
CA VAL A 299 -13.12 5.96 -18.57
C VAL A 299 -11.60 5.90 -18.69
N GLY A 300 -10.89 6.92 -18.22
CA GLY A 300 -9.43 6.94 -18.18
C GLY A 300 -8.86 5.81 -17.33
N THR A 301 -9.47 5.53 -16.17
CA THR A 301 -9.06 4.44 -15.27
C THR A 301 -9.19 3.07 -15.94
N ARG A 302 -10.31 2.81 -16.61
CA ARG A 302 -10.52 1.57 -17.38
C ARG A 302 -9.45 1.39 -18.45
N ARG A 303 -9.19 2.42 -19.26
CA ARG A 303 -8.15 2.37 -20.30
C ARG A 303 -6.74 2.17 -19.73
N PHE A 304 -6.45 2.81 -18.59
CA PHE A 304 -5.17 2.64 -17.91
C PHE A 304 -4.96 1.19 -17.47
N PHE A 305 -5.93 0.60 -16.78
CA PHE A 305 -5.81 -0.79 -16.32
C PHE A 305 -5.87 -1.79 -17.46
N ASP A 306 -6.57 -1.45 -18.54
CA ASP A 306 -6.55 -2.24 -19.76
C ASP A 306 -5.11 -2.39 -20.29
N ALA A 307 -4.44 -1.27 -20.53
CA ALA A 307 -3.05 -1.25 -20.98
C ALA A 307 -2.07 -1.82 -19.93
N PHE A 308 -2.30 -1.57 -18.64
CA PHE A 308 -1.41 -2.02 -17.55
C PHE A 308 -1.36 -3.54 -17.43
N PHE A 309 -2.51 -4.21 -17.54
CA PHE A 309 -2.58 -5.67 -17.44
C PHE A 309 -2.28 -6.41 -18.75
N ASP A 310 -2.15 -5.69 -19.88
CA ASP A 310 -1.61 -6.23 -21.14
C ASP A 310 -0.08 -6.21 -21.20
N LEU A 311 0.58 -5.55 -20.24
CA LEU A 311 2.03 -5.59 -20.13
C LEU A 311 2.53 -7.01 -19.83
N GLU A 312 3.79 -7.29 -20.22
CA GLU A 312 4.44 -8.54 -19.83
C GLU A 312 4.40 -8.73 -18.31
N PRO A 313 4.20 -9.97 -17.83
CA PRO A 313 4.12 -10.27 -16.40
C PRO A 313 5.24 -9.66 -15.56
N HIS A 314 6.47 -9.64 -16.07
CA HIS A 314 7.62 -9.00 -15.40
C HIS A 314 7.31 -7.58 -14.92
N TYR A 315 6.72 -6.78 -15.78
CA TYR A 315 6.49 -5.36 -15.56
C TYR A 315 5.41 -5.09 -14.51
N TRP A 316 4.19 -5.61 -14.71
CA TRP A 316 3.12 -5.34 -13.76
C TRP A 316 3.33 -6.09 -12.44
N HIS A 317 3.89 -7.31 -12.44
CA HIS A 317 4.31 -7.98 -11.21
C HIS A 317 5.34 -7.15 -10.46
N GLY A 318 6.37 -6.68 -11.16
CA GLY A 318 7.46 -5.93 -10.59
C GLY A 318 7.01 -4.60 -10.01
N PHE A 319 6.13 -3.88 -10.72
CA PHE A 319 5.55 -2.62 -10.25
C PHE A 319 4.76 -2.84 -8.96
N LEU A 320 3.78 -3.75 -8.96
CA LEU A 320 2.95 -4.02 -7.77
C LEU A 320 3.77 -4.51 -6.56
N SER A 321 4.93 -5.13 -6.78
CA SER A 321 5.79 -5.66 -5.70
C SER A 321 7.00 -4.79 -5.36
N SER A 322 7.11 -3.58 -5.93
CA SER A 322 8.28 -2.69 -5.75
C SER A 322 9.62 -3.34 -6.11
N ARG A 323 9.64 -4.22 -7.12
CA ARG A 323 10.84 -4.91 -7.61
C ARG A 323 11.51 -4.24 -8.81
N LEU A 324 10.79 -3.41 -9.57
CA LEU A 324 11.38 -2.66 -10.70
C LEU A 324 12.16 -1.44 -10.22
N PHE A 325 13.37 -1.25 -10.72
CA PHE A 325 14.16 -0.03 -10.47
C PHE A 325 14.11 0.94 -11.66
N LEU A 326 14.73 2.12 -11.52
CA LEU A 326 14.53 3.25 -12.43
C LEU A 326 14.64 2.90 -13.94
N PRO A 327 15.64 2.14 -14.43
CA PRO A 327 15.69 1.76 -15.85
C PRO A 327 14.48 0.92 -16.27
N GLU A 328 14.10 -0.06 -15.47
CA GLU A 328 12.93 -0.91 -15.74
C GLU A 328 11.62 -0.15 -15.58
N LEU A 329 11.55 0.84 -14.68
CA LEU A 329 10.38 1.71 -14.50
C LEU A 329 10.19 2.65 -15.69
N VAL A 330 11.28 3.14 -16.27
CA VAL A 330 11.22 3.90 -17.53
C VAL A 330 10.72 3.00 -18.65
N MET A 331 11.25 1.78 -18.78
CA MET A 331 10.75 0.81 -19.77
C MET A 331 9.29 0.44 -19.53
N PHE A 332 8.88 0.22 -18.28
CA PHE A 332 7.49 0.03 -17.89
C PHE A 332 6.61 1.20 -18.37
N GLY A 333 7.03 2.44 -18.13
CA GLY A 333 6.31 3.64 -18.56
C GLY A 333 6.19 3.74 -20.07
N LEU A 334 7.26 3.43 -20.80
CA LEU A 334 7.26 3.41 -22.27
C LEU A 334 6.37 2.30 -22.82
N SER A 335 6.44 1.09 -22.27
CA SER A 335 5.58 -0.05 -22.65
C SER A 335 4.11 0.25 -22.35
N LEU A 336 3.81 0.88 -21.22
CA LEU A 336 2.45 1.31 -20.90
C LEU A 336 1.95 2.35 -21.91
N PHE A 337 2.78 3.34 -22.24
CA PHE A 337 2.45 4.35 -23.25
C PHE A 337 2.27 3.75 -24.65
N ALA A 338 3.10 2.77 -25.02
CA ALA A 338 3.02 2.06 -26.30
C ALA A 338 1.76 1.20 -26.40
N ASN A 339 1.33 0.54 -25.32
CA ASN A 339 0.09 -0.25 -25.30
C ASN A 339 -1.17 0.61 -25.11
N ALA A 340 -1.03 1.85 -24.64
CA ALA A 340 -2.14 2.76 -24.47
C ALA A 340 -2.75 3.19 -25.81
N SER A 341 -4.08 3.31 -25.87
CA SER A 341 -4.79 3.88 -27.03
C SER A 341 -4.37 5.35 -27.29
N ASN A 342 -4.56 5.87 -28.50
CA ASN A 342 -4.18 7.25 -28.83
C ASN A 342 -4.83 8.30 -27.90
N SER A 343 -6.10 8.08 -27.51
CA SER A 343 -6.78 8.94 -26.53
C SER A 343 -6.13 8.86 -25.15
N SER A 344 -5.74 7.66 -24.71
CA SER A 344 -5.02 7.44 -23.46
C SER A 344 -3.63 8.06 -23.47
N ARG A 345 -2.90 7.99 -24.59
CA ARG A 345 -1.60 8.64 -24.75
C ARG A 345 -1.69 10.16 -24.59
N LEU A 346 -2.65 10.80 -25.27
CA LEU A 346 -2.90 12.23 -25.13
C LEU A 346 -3.27 12.59 -23.69
N GLU A 347 -4.11 11.78 -23.04
CA GLU A 347 -4.50 11.97 -21.65
C GLU A 347 -3.31 11.82 -20.68
N ILE A 348 -2.46 10.80 -20.86
CA ILE A 348 -1.23 10.59 -20.09
C ILE A 348 -0.28 11.78 -20.30
N MET A 349 -0.11 12.28 -21.52
CA MET A 349 0.74 13.45 -21.79
C MET A 349 0.18 14.71 -21.10
N ALA A 350 -1.11 14.99 -21.29
CA ALA A 350 -1.76 16.18 -20.72
C ALA A 350 -1.75 16.15 -19.19
N LYS A 351 -2.10 15.00 -18.58
CA LYS A 351 -2.19 14.82 -17.13
C LYS A 351 -0.83 14.57 -16.48
N GLY A 352 0.13 14.03 -17.23
CA GLY A 352 1.44 13.58 -16.77
C GLY A 352 2.57 14.58 -16.90
N THR A 353 2.48 15.62 -17.75
CA THR A 353 3.57 16.60 -17.94
C THR A 353 4.04 17.25 -16.63
N VAL A 354 3.11 17.80 -15.83
CA VAL A 354 3.47 18.45 -14.55
C VAL A 354 4.01 17.43 -13.52
N PRO A 355 3.36 16.28 -13.29
CA PRO A 355 3.93 15.21 -12.46
C PRO A 355 5.32 14.73 -12.92
N LEU A 356 5.55 14.61 -14.23
CA LEU A 356 6.84 14.21 -14.80
C LEU A 356 7.93 15.24 -14.52
N ALA A 357 7.64 16.52 -14.74
CA ALA A 357 8.57 17.61 -14.42
C ALA A 357 8.91 17.62 -12.92
N ARG A 358 7.94 17.41 -12.03
CA ARG A 358 8.16 17.27 -10.59
C ARG A 358 9.07 16.09 -10.27
N MET A 359 8.77 14.91 -10.83
CA MET A 359 9.60 13.70 -10.64
C MET A 359 11.05 13.96 -11.07
N ILE A 360 11.26 14.53 -12.26
CA ILE A 360 12.60 14.86 -12.77
C ILE A 360 13.30 15.85 -11.84
N GLY A 361 12.62 16.89 -11.37
CA GLY A 361 13.15 17.85 -10.40
C GLY A 361 13.61 17.18 -9.11
N ASN A 362 12.80 16.29 -8.54
CA ASN A 362 13.14 15.53 -7.33
C ASN A 362 14.32 14.59 -7.56
N LEU A 363 14.40 13.91 -8.71
CA LEU A 363 15.52 13.04 -9.08
C LEU A 363 16.85 13.82 -9.22
N ILE A 364 16.79 15.07 -9.66
CA ILE A 364 17.94 15.99 -9.73
C ILE A 364 18.36 16.42 -8.33
N GLN A 365 17.43 16.86 -7.47
CA GLN A 365 17.74 17.27 -6.09
C GLN A 365 18.29 16.11 -5.23
N ASP A 366 17.82 14.89 -5.46
CA ASP A 366 18.33 13.66 -4.82
C ASP A 366 19.73 13.26 -5.33
N ARG A 367 20.27 13.95 -6.34
CA ARG A 367 21.67 13.79 -6.75
C ARG A 367 22.62 14.41 -5.73
N ASP A 368 22.16 15.42 -5.01
CA ASP A 368 22.94 16.28 -4.11
C ASP A 368 22.77 15.92 -2.62
N ARG A 369 22.01 14.85 -2.31
CA ARG A 369 21.79 14.25 -0.98
C ARG A 369 22.26 12.80 -0.95
#